data_AF-A0A533SRZ7-F1
#
_entry.id   AF-A0A533SRZ7-F1
#
_cell.length_a   1.000
_cell.length_b   1.000
_cell.length_c   1.000
_cell.angle_alpha   90.00
_cell.angle_beta   90.00
_cell.angle_gamma   90.00
#
_symmetry.space_group_name_H-M   'P 1'
#
loop_
_entity.id
_entity.type
_entity.pdbx_description
1 polymer ?
#
loop_
_entity_poly.entity_id
_entity_poly.type
_entity_poly.pdbx_seq_one_letter_code
_entity_poly.pdbx_strand_id
1 'polypeptide(L)'
;LDMENVFREQLRAILRASAHGPVKILFPMVSDPAELARASAIAADEAAKLGLERGKVPLGAMIEIPSALFLFDEMAAGADFFSIGTNDLTQYLLAVDRGNRKVAHLYDPMHPAVLKALSELAESALRRKKHVSVCGELAAQPYGAAALIALGYTRFSITPSALLKIRRFIQCVDAGKLKRIKKALLSAKSSSETRKIIADALKRQRIAENLAPLSH
;
A
#
# COMPACT_ATOMS: atom_id res chain seq x y z
N LEU A 1 10.34 -9.64 -16.34
CA LEU A 1 10.18 -9.23 -17.77
C LEU A 1 10.90 -10.18 -18.72
N ASP A 2 11.78 -11.05 -18.22
CA ASP A 2 12.59 -11.97 -19.03
C ASP A 2 11.75 -13.05 -19.75
N MET A 3 10.66 -13.51 -19.13
CA MET A 3 9.65 -14.38 -19.77
C MET A 3 8.52 -13.54 -20.38
N GLU A 4 8.86 -12.71 -21.37
CA GLU A 4 7.93 -11.72 -21.94
C GLU A 4 6.67 -12.36 -22.56
N ASN A 5 6.79 -13.56 -23.14
CA ASN A 5 5.65 -14.30 -23.71
C ASN A 5 4.56 -14.58 -22.66
N VAL A 6 4.95 -15.12 -21.48
CA VAL A 6 4.02 -15.40 -20.38
C VAL A 6 3.38 -14.10 -19.88
N PHE A 7 4.18 -13.04 -19.77
CA PHE A 7 3.68 -11.74 -19.34
C PHE A 7 2.64 -11.16 -20.32
N ARG A 8 2.89 -11.24 -21.62
CA ARG A 8 1.95 -10.82 -22.67
C ARG A 8 0.66 -11.62 -22.66
N GLU A 9 0.73 -12.94 -22.44
CA GLU A 9 -0.46 -13.79 -22.32
C GLU A 9 -1.35 -13.37 -21.14
N GLN A 10 -0.76 -13.13 -19.97
CA GLN A 10 -1.47 -12.63 -18.79
C GLN A 10 -2.12 -11.26 -19.06
N LEU A 11 -1.38 -10.32 -19.66
CA LEU A 11 -1.91 -9.01 -20.02
C LEU A 11 -3.08 -9.11 -20.99
N ARG A 12 -2.95 -9.92 -22.05
CA ARG A 12 -4.02 -10.14 -23.03
C ARG A 12 -5.28 -10.70 -22.38
N ALA A 13 -5.13 -11.64 -21.45
CA ALA A 13 -6.26 -12.20 -20.70
C ALA A 13 -6.98 -11.13 -19.86
N ILE A 14 -6.23 -10.32 -19.10
CA ILE A 14 -6.77 -9.23 -18.29
C ILE A 14 -7.46 -8.16 -19.16
N LEU A 15 -6.83 -7.78 -20.29
CA LEU A 15 -7.39 -6.81 -21.23
C LEU A 15 -8.69 -7.30 -21.88
N ARG A 16 -8.80 -8.59 -22.24
CA ARG A 16 -10.05 -9.18 -22.71
C ARG A 16 -11.14 -9.15 -21.64
N ALA A 17 -10.78 -9.45 -20.38
CA ALA A 17 -11.72 -9.39 -19.26
C ALA A 17 -12.32 -7.98 -19.06
N SER A 18 -11.61 -6.92 -19.47
CA SER A 18 -12.12 -5.54 -19.41
C SER A 18 -13.38 -5.28 -20.25
N ALA A 19 -13.71 -6.16 -21.20
CA ALA A 19 -14.98 -6.09 -21.93
C ALA A 19 -16.20 -6.44 -21.06
N HIS A 20 -16.00 -7.11 -19.94
CA HIS A 20 -17.05 -7.59 -19.05
C HIS A 20 -17.21 -6.74 -17.77
N GLY A 21 -16.39 -5.71 -17.58
CA GLY A 21 -16.45 -4.85 -16.42
C GLY A 21 -15.19 -4.02 -16.19
N PRO A 22 -15.18 -3.15 -15.16
CA PRO A 22 -14.04 -2.31 -14.85
C PRO A 22 -12.87 -3.16 -14.37
N VAL A 23 -11.75 -3.07 -15.08
CA VAL A 23 -10.50 -3.77 -14.75
C VAL A 23 -9.38 -2.75 -14.66
N LYS A 24 -8.41 -3.01 -13.78
CA LYS A 24 -7.15 -2.27 -13.68
C LYS A 24 -6.00 -3.27 -13.65
N ILE A 25 -4.85 -2.91 -14.21
CA ILE A 25 -3.63 -3.71 -14.12
C ILE A 25 -2.71 -3.05 -13.10
N LEU A 26 -2.19 -3.86 -12.18
CA LEU A 26 -1.23 -3.42 -11.17
C LEU A 26 0.06 -4.23 -11.35
N PHE A 27 1.17 -3.56 -11.65
CA PHE A 27 2.47 -4.21 -11.79
C PHE A 27 3.12 -4.38 -10.42
N PRO A 28 3.42 -5.62 -9.99
CA PRO A 28 4.14 -5.86 -8.74
C PRO A 28 5.65 -5.70 -8.93
N MET A 29 6.37 -5.58 -7.81
CA MET A 29 7.83 -5.63 -7.71
C MET A 29 8.55 -4.60 -8.59
N VAL A 30 7.90 -3.46 -8.85
CA VAL A 30 8.50 -2.37 -9.63
C VAL A 30 9.54 -1.67 -8.77
N SER A 31 10.79 -1.63 -9.25
CA SER A 31 11.91 -1.02 -8.55
C SER A 31 12.41 0.26 -9.21
N ASP A 32 12.20 0.40 -10.53
CA ASP A 32 12.71 1.49 -11.34
C ASP A 32 11.66 2.04 -12.35
N PRO A 33 11.62 3.36 -12.63
CA PRO A 33 10.71 3.93 -13.61
C PRO A 33 10.79 3.32 -15.02
N ALA A 34 11.97 2.86 -15.46
CA ALA A 34 12.14 2.22 -16.76
C ALA A 34 11.46 0.84 -16.82
N GLU A 35 11.38 0.11 -15.69
CA GLU A 35 10.61 -1.13 -15.62
C GLU A 35 9.12 -0.87 -15.80
N LEU A 36 8.59 0.15 -15.11
CA LEU A 36 7.21 0.58 -15.27
C LEU A 36 6.90 1.01 -16.70
N ALA A 37 7.80 1.78 -17.33
CA ALA A 37 7.65 2.23 -18.71
C ALA A 37 7.63 1.04 -19.69
N ARG A 38 8.53 0.07 -19.54
CA ARG A 38 8.57 -1.15 -20.37
C ARG A 38 7.32 -2.00 -20.19
N ALA A 39 6.91 -2.26 -18.94
CA ALA A 39 5.70 -3.04 -18.65
C ALA A 39 4.44 -2.36 -19.25
N SER A 40 4.36 -1.03 -19.13
CA SER A 40 3.26 -0.24 -19.69
C SER A 40 3.26 -0.24 -21.22
N ALA A 41 4.43 -0.20 -21.86
CA ALA A 41 4.55 -0.29 -23.31
C ALA A 41 4.06 -1.64 -23.84
N ILE A 42 4.42 -2.74 -23.17
CA ILE A 42 3.94 -4.09 -23.51
C ILE A 42 2.41 -4.17 -23.36
N ALA A 43 1.85 -3.64 -22.26
CA ALA A 43 0.40 -3.61 -22.05
C ALA A 43 -0.32 -2.79 -23.13
N ALA A 44 0.24 -1.64 -23.53
CA ALA A 44 -0.31 -0.81 -24.60
C ALA A 44 -0.26 -1.50 -25.96
N ASP A 45 0.82 -2.21 -26.28
CA ASP A 45 0.93 -3.00 -27.51
C ASP A 45 -0.11 -4.12 -27.56
N GLU A 46 -0.31 -4.87 -26.46
CA GLU A 46 -1.34 -5.90 -26.41
C GLU A 46 -2.77 -5.32 -26.45
N ALA A 47 -3.00 -4.13 -25.87
CA ALA A 47 -4.26 -3.43 -25.99
C ALA A 47 -4.57 -3.01 -27.43
N ALA A 48 -3.57 -2.48 -28.14
CA ALA A 48 -3.69 -2.08 -29.55
C ALA A 48 -4.01 -3.28 -30.45
N LYS A 49 -3.35 -4.43 -30.24
CA LYS A 49 -3.65 -5.69 -30.96
C LYS A 49 -5.08 -6.19 -30.74
N LEU A 50 -5.71 -5.82 -29.63
CA LEU A 50 -7.11 -6.13 -29.31
C LEU A 50 -8.09 -5.03 -29.76
N GLY A 51 -7.60 -3.95 -30.39
CA GLY A 51 -8.43 -2.82 -30.81
C GLY A 51 -8.97 -1.98 -29.64
N LEU A 52 -8.34 -2.06 -28.46
CA LEU A 52 -8.74 -1.27 -27.30
C LEU A 52 -8.12 0.14 -27.39
N GLU A 53 -8.92 1.16 -27.07
CA GLU A 53 -8.43 2.53 -26.95
C GLU A 53 -7.34 2.66 -25.87
N ARG A 54 -6.34 3.50 -26.16
CA ARG A 54 -5.26 3.78 -25.21
C ARG A 54 -5.85 4.37 -23.92
N GLY A 55 -5.44 3.82 -22.77
CA GLY A 55 -5.93 4.28 -21.47
C GLY A 55 -7.28 3.73 -21.05
N LYS A 56 -7.93 2.87 -21.87
CA LYS A 56 -9.18 2.19 -21.50
C LYS A 56 -9.05 1.38 -20.20
N VAL A 57 -7.90 0.72 -20.01
CA VAL A 57 -7.57 -0.04 -18.79
C VAL A 57 -6.48 0.70 -18.03
N PRO A 58 -6.78 1.24 -16.83
CA PRO A 58 -5.78 1.94 -16.03
C PRO A 58 -4.62 1.02 -15.62
N LEU A 59 -3.41 1.55 -15.72
CA LEU A 59 -2.17 0.89 -15.35
C LEU A 59 -1.61 1.50 -14.06
N GLY A 60 -1.31 0.66 -13.08
CA GLY A 60 -0.74 1.08 -11.81
C GLY A 60 0.52 0.31 -11.45
N ALA A 61 1.22 0.79 -10.43
CA ALA A 61 2.38 0.11 -9.86
C ALA A 61 2.18 -0.17 -8.37
N MET A 62 2.64 -1.33 -7.91
CA MET A 62 2.74 -1.60 -6.49
C MET A 62 4.02 -0.96 -5.95
N ILE A 63 3.90 -0.19 -4.88
CA ILE A 63 5.04 0.36 -4.14
C ILE A 63 5.33 -0.59 -2.98
N GLU A 64 6.30 -1.46 -3.22
CA GLU A 64 6.72 -2.48 -2.25
C GLU A 64 8.24 -2.66 -2.19
N ILE A 65 8.97 -2.14 -3.17
CA ILE A 65 10.44 -2.08 -3.17
C ILE A 65 10.90 -0.71 -2.65
N PRO A 66 11.86 -0.62 -1.71
CA PRO A 66 12.33 0.66 -1.18
C PRO A 66 12.86 1.64 -2.23
N SER A 67 13.42 1.19 -3.36
CA SER A 67 13.84 2.09 -4.44
C SER A 67 12.67 2.89 -5.03
N ALA A 68 11.49 2.27 -5.12
CA ALA A 68 10.28 2.91 -5.63
C ALA A 68 9.76 4.04 -4.72
N LEU A 69 10.12 4.03 -3.43
CA LEU A 69 9.86 5.16 -2.52
C LEU A 69 10.66 6.40 -2.96
N PHE A 70 11.95 6.23 -3.22
CA PHE A 70 12.85 7.33 -3.59
C PHE A 70 12.59 7.84 -5.01
N LEU A 71 12.10 6.97 -5.89
CA LEU A 71 11.79 7.27 -7.29
C LEU A 71 10.29 7.47 -7.54
N PHE A 72 9.50 7.68 -6.48
CA PHE A 72 8.04 7.74 -6.59
C PHE A 72 7.58 8.88 -7.50
N ASP A 73 8.27 10.02 -7.45
CA ASP A 73 7.92 11.20 -8.21
C ASP A 73 8.09 11.00 -9.72
N GLU A 74 9.12 10.26 -10.13
CA GLU A 74 9.37 9.83 -11.50
C GLU A 74 8.35 8.77 -11.93
N MET A 75 8.07 7.79 -11.07
CA MET A 75 7.06 6.75 -11.34
C MET A 75 5.65 7.33 -11.46
N ALA A 76 5.34 8.39 -10.70
CA ALA A 76 4.04 9.06 -10.73
C ALA A 76 3.66 9.55 -12.14
N ALA A 77 4.63 9.91 -12.99
CA ALA A 77 4.34 10.30 -14.37
C ALA A 77 3.86 9.13 -15.24
N GLY A 78 4.28 7.90 -14.94
CA GLY A 78 4.06 6.70 -15.77
C GLY A 78 2.92 5.79 -15.33
N ALA A 79 2.25 6.05 -14.21
CA ALA A 79 1.15 5.23 -13.69
C ALA A 79 -0.09 6.04 -13.31
N ASP A 80 -1.27 5.44 -13.51
CA ASP A 80 -2.58 6.02 -13.21
C ASP A 80 -2.92 5.97 -11.72
N PHE A 81 -2.43 4.94 -11.02
CA PHE A 81 -2.65 4.74 -9.58
C PHE A 81 -1.55 3.90 -8.96
N PHE A 82 -1.50 3.89 -7.63
CA PHE A 82 -0.56 3.06 -6.88
C PHE A 82 -1.25 2.28 -5.77
N SER A 83 -0.66 1.14 -5.41
CA SER A 83 -1.00 0.43 -4.18
C SER A 83 0.26 0.15 -3.39
N ILE A 84 0.25 0.37 -2.09
CA ILE A 84 1.40 0.08 -1.24
C ILE A 84 1.28 -1.35 -0.72
N GLY A 85 2.24 -2.20 -1.06
CA GLY A 85 2.38 -3.54 -0.52
C GLY A 85 3.13 -3.49 0.81
N THR A 86 2.42 -3.31 1.92
CA THR A 86 3.11 -3.08 3.22
C THR A 86 3.94 -4.28 3.69
N ASN A 87 3.59 -5.47 3.22
CA ASN A 87 4.24 -6.70 3.62
C ASN A 87 5.68 -6.74 3.10
N ASP A 88 5.84 -6.69 1.79
CA ASP A 88 7.14 -6.72 1.13
C ASP A 88 7.92 -5.43 1.41
N LEU A 89 7.25 -4.27 1.47
CA LEU A 89 7.90 -3.02 1.88
C LEU A 89 8.53 -3.12 3.28
N THR A 90 7.82 -3.71 4.25
CA THR A 90 8.36 -3.92 5.60
C THR A 90 9.53 -4.90 5.57
N GLN A 91 9.39 -6.02 4.86
CA GLN A 91 10.44 -7.03 4.73
C GLN A 91 11.73 -6.44 4.13
N TYR A 92 11.63 -5.66 3.05
CA TYR A 92 12.80 -5.06 2.41
C TYR A 92 13.38 -3.90 3.20
N LEU A 93 12.56 -3.06 3.85
CA LEU A 93 13.07 -1.96 4.69
C LEU A 93 13.79 -2.47 5.95
N LEU A 94 13.34 -3.59 6.52
CA LEU A 94 13.92 -4.17 7.74
C LEU A 94 14.97 -5.24 7.44
N ALA A 95 15.11 -5.65 6.17
CA ALA A 95 15.94 -6.78 5.75
C ALA A 95 15.60 -8.08 6.51
N VAL A 96 14.30 -8.37 6.66
CA VAL A 96 13.80 -9.55 7.39
C VAL A 96 12.87 -10.38 6.52
N ASP A 97 13.25 -11.63 6.25
CA ASP A 97 12.36 -12.62 5.66
C ASP A 97 11.36 -13.11 6.72
N ARG A 98 10.09 -12.73 6.56
CA ARG A 98 9.00 -13.12 7.46
C ARG A 98 8.62 -14.60 7.37
N GLY A 99 8.98 -15.28 6.28
CA GLY A 99 8.82 -16.73 6.13
C GLY A 99 9.88 -17.52 6.90
N ASN A 100 11.01 -16.89 7.21
CA ASN A 100 12.09 -17.51 7.96
C ASN A 100 11.84 -17.44 9.47
N ARG A 101 11.44 -18.58 10.07
CA ARG A 101 11.16 -18.71 11.51
C ARG A 101 12.26 -18.20 12.44
N LYS A 102 13.52 -18.20 12.01
CA LYS A 102 14.65 -17.72 12.82
C LYS A 102 14.64 -16.20 13.02
N VAL A 103 14.10 -15.45 12.06
CA VAL A 103 14.15 -13.98 12.04
C VAL A 103 12.77 -13.33 11.95
N ALA A 104 11.69 -14.09 11.75
CA ALA A 104 10.33 -13.56 11.61
C ALA A 104 9.88 -12.67 12.78
N HIS A 105 10.43 -12.85 13.99
CA HIS A 105 10.15 -11.99 15.15
C HIS A 105 10.70 -10.56 15.02
N LEU A 106 11.60 -10.30 14.06
CA LEU A 106 12.14 -8.98 13.75
C LEU A 106 11.27 -8.22 12.73
N TYR A 107 10.33 -8.91 12.07
CA TYR A 107 9.39 -8.28 11.15
C TYR A 107 8.36 -7.49 11.95
N ASP A 108 8.33 -6.17 11.78
CA ASP A 108 7.36 -5.32 12.45
C ASP A 108 6.88 -4.19 11.54
N PRO A 109 5.62 -4.25 11.03
CA PRO A 109 5.09 -3.20 10.18
C PRO A 109 4.80 -1.89 10.93
N MET A 110 4.88 -1.89 12.27
CA MET A 110 4.80 -0.68 13.11
C MET A 110 6.19 -0.10 13.43
N HIS A 111 7.25 -0.60 12.80
CA HIS A 111 8.59 -0.07 12.98
C HIS A 111 8.68 1.40 12.51
N PRO A 112 9.37 2.30 13.25
CA PRO A 112 9.44 3.72 12.90
C PRO A 112 9.94 4.00 11.47
N ALA A 113 10.87 3.19 10.94
CA ALA A 113 11.35 3.33 9.56
C ALA A 113 10.24 3.06 8.53
N VAL A 114 9.38 2.06 8.78
CA VAL A 114 8.25 1.72 7.90
C VAL A 114 7.23 2.86 7.93
N LEU A 115 6.89 3.38 9.10
CA LEU A 115 5.94 4.50 9.20
C LEU A 115 6.46 5.80 8.56
N LYS A 116 7.77 6.06 8.64
CA LYS A 116 8.40 7.18 7.94
C LYS A 116 8.34 7.01 6.43
N ALA A 117 8.65 5.83 5.91
CA ALA A 117 8.50 5.51 4.48
C ALA A 117 7.05 5.69 4.02
N LEU A 118 6.08 5.18 4.78
CA LEU A 118 4.66 5.37 4.49
C LEU A 118 4.23 6.85 4.56
N SER A 119 4.79 7.65 5.46
CA SER A 119 4.50 9.09 5.51
C SER A 119 5.01 9.81 4.27
N GLU A 120 6.26 9.53 3.87
CA GLU A 120 6.86 10.12 2.67
C GLU A 120 6.04 9.75 1.43
N LEU A 121 5.64 8.48 1.28
CA LEU A 121 4.76 8.06 0.16
C LEU A 121 3.44 8.81 0.14
N ALA A 122 2.79 8.96 1.30
CA ALA A 122 1.51 9.67 1.38
C ALA A 122 1.68 11.14 0.96
N GLU A 123 2.77 11.78 1.35
CA GLU A 123 3.09 13.17 1.02
C GLU A 123 3.45 13.32 -0.46
N SER A 124 4.32 12.46 -1.01
CA SER A 124 4.67 12.43 -2.43
C SER A 124 3.45 12.21 -3.30
N ALA A 125 2.60 11.24 -2.95
CA ALA A 125 1.34 11.00 -3.63
C ALA A 125 0.42 12.21 -3.63
N LEU A 126 0.28 12.89 -2.49
CA LEU A 126 -0.53 14.09 -2.38
C LEU A 126 0.02 15.22 -3.26
N ARG A 127 1.34 15.47 -3.23
CA ARG A 127 2.02 16.47 -4.07
C ARG A 127 1.77 16.20 -5.56
N ARG A 128 1.83 14.94 -5.97
CA ARG A 128 1.62 14.49 -7.36
C ARG A 128 0.14 14.30 -7.72
N LYS A 129 -0.79 14.56 -6.80
CA LYS A 129 -2.24 14.33 -6.96
C LYS A 129 -2.57 12.91 -7.40
N LYS A 130 -1.79 11.92 -6.94
CA LYS A 130 -1.99 10.51 -7.27
C LYS A 130 -2.84 9.81 -6.23
N HIS A 131 -3.68 8.89 -6.69
CA HIS A 131 -4.43 8.02 -5.80
C HIS A 131 -3.57 6.84 -5.36
N VAL A 132 -3.46 6.66 -4.05
CA VAL A 132 -2.73 5.55 -3.44
C VAL A 132 -3.66 4.78 -2.52
N SER A 133 -3.73 3.47 -2.72
CA SER A 133 -4.30 2.53 -1.77
C SER A 133 -3.22 1.85 -0.96
N VAL A 134 -3.59 1.29 0.18
CA VAL A 134 -2.71 0.44 0.98
C VAL A 134 -3.30 -0.95 1.05
N CYS A 135 -2.48 -1.96 0.74
CA CYS A 135 -2.80 -3.37 0.89
C CYS A 135 -1.79 -4.05 1.81
N GLY A 136 -2.08 -5.29 2.20
CA GLY A 136 -1.27 -6.05 3.14
C GLY A 136 -1.84 -6.02 4.56
N GLU A 137 -1.11 -6.68 5.47
CA GLU A 137 -1.62 -6.99 6.81
C GLU A 137 -1.80 -5.75 7.69
N LEU A 138 -0.97 -4.71 7.47
CA LEU A 138 -1.08 -3.45 8.20
C LEU A 138 -2.44 -2.78 7.97
N ALA A 139 -2.94 -2.80 6.72
CA ALA A 139 -4.25 -2.26 6.37
C ALA A 139 -5.42 -3.09 6.95
N ALA A 140 -5.18 -4.36 7.25
CA ALA A 140 -6.19 -5.32 7.70
C ALA A 140 -6.35 -5.40 9.23
N GLN A 141 -5.62 -4.58 9.99
CA GLN A 141 -5.70 -4.54 11.46
C GLN A 141 -6.07 -3.14 11.98
N PRO A 142 -6.88 -3.01 13.05
CA PRO A 142 -7.29 -1.72 13.60
C PRO A 142 -6.12 -0.78 13.95
N TYR A 143 -5.07 -1.30 14.59
CA TYR A 143 -3.87 -0.49 14.93
C TYR A 143 -3.16 0.03 13.68
N GLY A 144 -2.98 -0.83 12.68
CA GLY A 144 -2.36 -0.44 11.42
C GLY A 144 -3.24 0.52 10.61
N ALA A 145 -4.55 0.29 10.56
CA ALA A 145 -5.51 1.22 9.97
C ALA A 145 -5.48 2.58 10.67
N ALA A 146 -5.40 2.62 12.00
CA ALA A 146 -5.26 3.87 12.76
C ALA A 146 -3.99 4.63 12.38
N ALA A 147 -2.86 3.93 12.28
CA ALA A 147 -1.59 4.51 11.86
C ALA A 147 -1.67 5.04 10.43
N LEU A 148 -2.22 4.27 9.50
CA LEU A 148 -2.40 4.68 8.11
C LEU A 148 -3.32 5.91 7.99
N ILE A 149 -4.43 5.98 8.73
CA ILE A 149 -5.30 7.16 8.77
C ILE A 149 -4.53 8.37 9.32
N ALA A 150 -3.73 8.18 10.38
CA ALA A 150 -2.90 9.23 10.95
C ALA A 150 -1.88 9.78 9.93
N LEU A 151 -1.31 8.90 9.09
CA LEU A 151 -0.38 9.28 8.02
C LEU A 151 -1.07 9.95 6.82
N GLY A 152 -2.39 9.78 6.66
CA GLY A 152 -3.18 10.45 5.64
C GLY A 152 -3.82 9.53 4.60
N TYR A 153 -3.68 8.21 4.74
CA TYR A 153 -4.29 7.25 3.82
C TYR A 153 -5.81 7.19 3.97
N THR A 154 -6.49 7.03 2.83
CA THR A 154 -7.97 7.03 2.75
C THR A 154 -8.53 5.84 1.98
N ARG A 155 -7.68 5.05 1.31
CA ARG A 155 -8.08 3.88 0.52
C ARG A 155 -7.39 2.63 1.03
N PHE A 156 -8.18 1.66 1.46
CA PHE A 156 -7.71 0.40 2.03
C PHE A 156 -8.17 -0.74 1.12
N SER A 157 -7.24 -1.60 0.72
CA SER A 157 -7.52 -2.82 -0.05
C SER A 157 -7.19 -4.02 0.83
N ILE A 158 -8.22 -4.65 1.37
CA ILE A 158 -8.11 -5.69 2.42
C ILE A 158 -8.90 -6.93 2.04
N THR A 159 -8.57 -8.05 2.69
CA THR A 159 -9.27 -9.32 2.47
C THR A 159 -10.74 -9.23 2.91
N PRO A 160 -11.64 -10.03 2.31
CA PRO A 160 -13.04 -10.10 2.72
C PRO A 160 -13.21 -10.42 4.22
N SER A 161 -12.34 -11.26 4.78
CA SER A 161 -12.35 -11.63 6.21
C SER A 161 -12.06 -10.44 7.14
N ALA A 162 -11.26 -9.46 6.72
CA ALA A 162 -10.95 -8.27 7.51
C ALA A 162 -11.96 -7.13 7.27
N LEU A 163 -12.76 -7.18 6.20
CA LEU A 163 -13.58 -6.06 5.74
C LEU A 163 -14.54 -5.53 6.79
N LEU A 164 -15.34 -6.41 7.41
CA LEU A 164 -16.34 -6.01 8.40
C LEU A 164 -15.70 -5.42 9.66
N LYS A 165 -14.60 -6.03 10.13
CA LYS A 165 -13.83 -5.57 11.29
C LYS A 165 -13.29 -4.16 11.05
N ILE A 166 -12.62 -3.95 9.92
CA ILE A 166 -11.97 -2.68 9.61
C ILE A 166 -13.00 -1.60 9.27
N ARG A 167 -14.07 -1.93 8.55
CA ARG A 167 -15.18 -0.99 8.31
C ARG A 167 -15.78 -0.50 9.62
N ARG A 168 -16.11 -1.40 10.55
CA ARG A 168 -16.66 -1.04 11.86
C ARG A 168 -15.68 -0.17 12.65
N PHE A 169 -14.40 -0.53 12.66
CA PHE A 169 -13.36 0.27 13.30
C PHE A 169 -13.30 1.69 12.72
N ILE A 170 -13.22 1.84 11.39
CA ILE A 170 -13.16 3.14 10.71
C ILE A 170 -14.41 4.00 11.03
N GLN A 171 -15.59 3.38 11.13
CA GLN A 171 -16.83 4.08 11.49
C GLN A 171 -16.85 4.61 12.94
N CYS A 172 -16.03 4.05 13.83
CA CYS A 172 -15.97 4.45 15.23
C CYS A 172 -14.88 5.50 15.52
N VAL A 173 -13.90 5.68 14.63
CA VAL A 173 -12.77 6.59 14.86
C VAL A 173 -12.97 7.96 14.21
N ASP A 174 -12.50 8.99 14.88
CA ASP A 174 -12.35 10.33 14.34
C ASP A 174 -10.98 10.44 13.63
N ALA A 175 -11.03 10.47 12.30
CA ALA A 175 -9.85 10.60 11.46
C ALA A 175 -9.09 11.91 11.70
N GLY A 176 -9.78 13.00 12.07
CA GLY A 176 -9.15 14.28 12.40
C GLY A 176 -8.31 14.17 13.68
N LYS A 177 -8.82 13.49 14.71
CA LYS A 177 -8.06 13.20 15.94
C LYS A 177 -6.86 12.28 15.68
N LEU A 178 -7.01 11.28 14.81
CA LEU A 178 -5.88 10.42 14.41
C LEU A 178 -4.81 11.18 13.63
N LYS A 179 -5.18 12.08 12.71
CA LYS A 179 -4.19 12.90 11.99
C LYS A 179 -3.35 13.78 12.92
N ARG A 180 -3.90 14.22 14.06
CA ARG A 180 -3.15 15.05 15.04
C ARG A 180 -1.98 14.31 15.69
N ILE A 181 -1.98 12.98 15.72
CA ILE A 181 -0.87 12.21 16.31
C ILE A 181 0.27 11.94 15.32
N LYS A 182 0.14 12.33 14.04
CA LYS A 182 1.16 12.07 13.00
C LYS A 182 2.57 12.48 13.44
N LYS A 183 2.73 13.70 14.00
CA LYS A 183 4.04 14.21 14.44
C LYS A 183 4.66 13.35 15.55
N ALA A 184 3.86 12.95 16.54
CA ALA A 184 4.30 12.08 17.61
C ALA A 184 4.68 10.69 17.07
N LEU A 185 3.84 10.13 16.19
CA LEU A 185 4.05 8.83 15.56
C LEU A 185 5.38 8.77 14.79
N LEU A 186 5.71 9.81 14.03
CA LEU A 186 6.96 9.89 13.26
C LEU A 186 8.20 10.18 14.12
N SER A 187 8.00 10.62 15.35
CA SER A 187 9.06 10.88 16.34
C SER A 187 9.34 9.67 17.23
N ALA A 188 8.55 8.59 17.12
CA ALA A 188 8.75 7.37 17.88
C ALA A 188 10.12 6.73 17.56
N LYS A 189 10.77 6.20 18.61
CA LYS A 189 12.09 5.58 18.55
C LYS A 189 12.04 4.05 18.50
N SER A 190 10.87 3.46 18.72
CA SER A 190 10.68 2.01 18.69
C SER A 190 9.26 1.64 18.27
N SER A 191 9.06 0.40 17.82
CA SER A 191 7.73 -0.11 17.49
C SER A 191 6.79 -0.21 18.70
N SER A 192 7.34 -0.38 19.90
CA SER A 192 6.57 -0.35 21.15
C SER A 192 6.02 1.05 21.42
N GLU A 193 6.85 2.08 21.26
CA GLU A 193 6.43 3.47 21.39
C GLU A 193 5.39 3.85 20.33
N THR A 194 5.59 3.41 19.08
CA THR A 194 4.59 3.55 18.01
C THR A 194 3.22 3.00 18.43
N ARG A 195 3.17 1.74 18.89
CA ARG A 195 1.92 1.10 19.33
C ARG A 195 1.29 1.86 20.50
N LYS A 196 2.09 2.31 21.47
CA LYS A 196 1.64 3.10 22.62
C LYS A 196 0.97 4.41 22.20
N ILE A 197 1.57 5.16 21.27
CA ILE A 197 1.01 6.41 20.74
C ILE A 197 -0.37 6.17 20.12
N ILE A 198 -0.51 5.10 19.33
CA ILE A 198 -1.78 4.71 18.71
C ILE A 198 -2.80 4.30 19.78
N ALA A 199 -2.41 3.45 20.73
CA ALA A 199 -3.27 2.98 21.81
C ALA A 199 -3.82 4.16 22.64
N ASP A 200 -2.96 5.11 23.03
CA ASP A 200 -3.36 6.31 23.76
C ASP A 200 -4.34 7.17 22.95
N ALA A 201 -4.14 7.27 21.63
CA ALA A 201 -5.04 8.01 20.76
C ALA A 201 -6.42 7.35 20.65
N LEU A 202 -6.48 6.03 20.52
CA LEU A 202 -7.73 5.28 20.47
C LEU A 202 -8.47 5.31 21.83
N LYS A 203 -7.74 5.22 22.95
CA LYS A 203 -8.30 5.33 24.29
C LYS A 203 -8.92 6.70 24.56
N ARG A 204 -8.26 7.79 24.13
CA ARG A 204 -8.82 9.16 24.21
C ARG A 204 -10.12 9.32 23.41
N GLN A 205 -10.30 8.50 22.38
CA GLN A 205 -11.53 8.45 21.59
C GLN A 205 -12.58 7.47 22.14
N ARG A 206 -12.31 6.81 23.28
CA ARG A 206 -13.19 5.81 23.90
C ARG A 206 -13.52 4.64 22.95
N ILE A 207 -12.58 4.29 22.08
CA ILE A 207 -12.72 3.10 21.23
C ILE A 207 -12.60 1.88 22.14
N ALA A 208 -13.59 0.98 22.06
CA ALA A 208 -13.60 -0.24 22.83
C ALA A 208 -12.42 -1.14 22.45
N GLU A 209 -11.74 -1.73 23.43
CA GLU A 209 -10.55 -2.55 23.23
C GLU A 209 -10.81 -3.76 22.31
N ASN A 210 -12.03 -4.29 22.30
CA ASN A 210 -12.44 -5.36 21.39
C ASN A 210 -12.45 -4.95 19.91
N LEU A 211 -12.58 -3.66 19.60
CA LEU A 211 -12.54 -3.12 18.23
C LEU A 211 -11.11 -2.84 17.76
N ALA A 212 -10.17 -2.72 18.70
CA ALA A 212 -8.75 -2.55 18.43
C ALA A 212 -7.93 -3.34 19.47
N PRO A 213 -7.91 -4.68 19.39
CA PRO A 213 -7.07 -5.48 20.25
C PRO A 213 -5.61 -5.19 19.90
N LEU A 214 -4.76 -5.00 20.92
CA LEU A 214 -3.31 -4.96 20.73
C LEU A 214 -2.89 -6.33 20.20
N SER A 215 -2.50 -6.40 18.92
CA SER A 215 -1.82 -7.57 18.40
C SER A 215 -0.43 -7.62 19.05
N HIS A 216 -0.18 -8.71 19.77
CA HIS A 216 1.13 -9.06 20.34
C HIS A 216 2.21 -9.14 19.26
#